data_AF-A0A6L8I6M2-F1
#
_entry.id   AF-A0A6L8I6M2-F1
#
_cell.length_a   1.000
_cell.length_b   1.000
_cell.length_c   1.000
_cell.angle_alpha   90.00
_cell.angle_beta   90.00
_cell.angle_gamma   90.00
#
_symmetry.space_group_name_H-M   'P 1'
#
loop_
_entity.id
_entity.type
_entity.pdbx_description
1 polymer ?
#
loop_
_entity_poly.entity_id
_entity_poly.type
_entity_poly.pdbx_seq_one_letter_code
_entity_poly.pdbx_strand_id
1 'polypeptide(L)'
;MSAPRARSGSWAARTSTASSGARASGRSSSAISRGNGRKSAPSRRRIRRPRTANRTAKGTDMAKEIDLQGKVALVTGSGQGIGKGIATVLSECGATVVVSDLNPDTTAATAAELGAAALPLDVTDQDAFDAAIDQIVADHGSLDILVNNAGVYREYGGGIADITPEMWRILWSVNVDGVFYGCQAAARVMLAAGNGGRIVNIASTQAVSPGVGVTYDGSKAAVLQITRALALELGRTGITVNAVAPGATWVNPGDPPPLDPNATIQLTGNGLADAVANRIARIPAGRWAKPEEIGNAVAFVCSPLADYINGIYLNVDGGWLTE
;
A
#
# COMPACT_ATOMS: atom_id res chain seq x y z
N MET A 1 11.85 17.67 52.84
CA MET A 1 13.24 17.71 52.32
C MET A 1 13.39 16.54 51.36
N SER A 2 13.80 16.60 50.10
CA SER A 2 13.97 17.65 49.10
C SER A 2 14.10 16.89 47.77
N ALA A 3 13.38 17.30 46.73
CA ALA A 3 13.54 16.78 45.36
C ALA A 3 14.85 17.29 44.72
N PRO A 4 15.45 16.61 43.74
CA PRO A 4 16.42 17.22 42.84
C PRO A 4 15.79 17.69 41.53
N ARG A 5 16.28 18.85 41.12
CA ARG A 5 15.79 19.76 40.08
C ARG A 5 16.22 19.36 38.67
N ALA A 6 15.33 19.61 37.72
CA ALA A 6 15.64 19.70 36.30
C ALA A 6 16.61 20.88 36.02
N ARG A 7 17.58 20.67 35.12
CA ARG A 7 18.39 21.73 34.52
C ARG A 7 18.04 21.84 33.04
N SER A 8 17.45 22.98 32.68
CA SER A 8 17.26 23.47 31.33
C SER A 8 18.61 23.95 30.76
N GLY A 9 18.96 23.49 29.56
CA GLY A 9 20.06 24.00 28.77
C GLY A 9 19.52 24.56 27.46
N SER A 10 19.44 25.88 27.36
CA SER A 10 19.15 26.60 26.13
C SER A 10 20.39 26.64 25.23
N TRP A 11 20.24 26.35 23.95
CA TRP A 11 21.24 26.68 22.93
C TRP A 11 20.57 27.51 21.84
N ALA A 12 20.96 28.78 21.79
CA ALA A 12 20.66 29.73 20.73
C ALA A 12 21.96 30.08 19.99
N ALA A 13 21.92 30.01 18.65
CA ALA A 13 22.82 30.64 17.68
C ALA A 13 22.51 30.02 16.31
N ARG A 14 22.42 30.70 15.17
CA ARG A 14 22.80 32.05 14.77
C ARG A 14 22.07 32.37 13.46
N THR A 15 21.65 33.61 13.31
CA THR A 15 21.23 34.24 12.07
C THR A 15 22.45 34.57 11.20
N SER A 16 22.34 34.40 9.88
CA SER A 16 23.20 35.10 8.92
C SER A 16 22.35 35.70 7.81
N THR A 17 22.20 37.01 7.87
CA THR A 17 21.74 37.91 6.81
C THR A 17 22.76 37.98 5.68
N ALA A 18 22.29 37.93 4.43
CA ALA A 18 22.97 38.55 3.30
C ALA A 18 21.91 39.23 2.42
N SER A 19 22.05 40.54 2.28
CA SER A 19 21.20 41.46 1.53
C SER A 19 21.88 41.91 0.23
N SER A 20 21.07 42.56 -0.62
CA SER A 20 21.38 43.41 -1.80
C SER A 20 21.26 42.69 -3.16
N GLY A 21 20.60 43.24 -4.20
CA GLY A 21 19.90 44.51 -4.42
C GLY A 21 19.05 44.40 -5.70
N ALA A 22 17.87 45.05 -5.76
CA ALA A 22 17.55 46.21 -6.64
C ALA A 22 17.89 46.03 -8.14
N ARG A 23 17.03 46.29 -9.14
CA ARG A 23 15.88 47.19 -9.34
C ARG A 23 15.28 46.94 -10.75
N ALA A 24 13.98 47.26 -10.92
CA ALA A 24 13.30 47.96 -12.05
C ALA A 24 13.58 47.55 -13.53
N SER A 25 12.73 47.60 -14.55
CA SER A 25 11.39 48.15 -14.84
C SER A 25 11.11 47.93 -16.36
N GLY A 26 9.84 48.01 -16.81
CA GLY A 26 9.47 48.38 -18.19
C GLY A 26 8.88 47.22 -19.03
N ARG A 27 7.55 47.14 -19.20
CA ARG A 27 6.68 47.77 -20.22
C ARG A 27 6.79 47.23 -21.68
N SER A 28 5.64 46.69 -22.10
CA SER A 28 4.91 46.89 -23.38
C SER A 28 5.35 46.21 -24.69
N SER A 29 4.55 45.21 -25.07
CA SER A 29 3.76 45.07 -26.32
C SER A 29 4.31 45.55 -27.69
N SER A 30 4.27 44.63 -28.67
CA SER A 30 4.01 44.88 -30.10
C SER A 30 3.59 43.53 -30.74
N ALA A 31 2.34 43.30 -31.16
CA ALA A 31 1.67 43.81 -32.36
C ALA A 31 2.48 43.60 -33.65
N ILE A 32 2.17 42.53 -34.40
CA ILE A 32 2.45 42.45 -35.83
C ILE A 32 1.14 42.07 -36.54
N SER A 33 0.72 42.96 -37.43
CA SER A 33 -0.50 42.85 -38.22
C SER A 33 -0.17 42.80 -39.71
N ARG A 34 -0.90 41.94 -40.41
CA ARG A 34 -1.43 42.07 -41.78
C ARG A 34 -0.44 42.08 -42.96
N GLY A 35 -0.48 40.98 -43.70
CA GLY A 35 -0.28 40.95 -45.16
C GLY A 35 -1.54 40.39 -45.82
N ASN A 36 -2.15 41.16 -46.71
CA ASN A 36 -3.42 40.88 -47.40
C ASN A 36 -3.10 40.34 -48.81
N GLY A 37 -3.68 39.21 -49.22
CA GLY A 37 -3.46 38.63 -50.55
C GLY A 37 -4.66 37.79 -51.00
N ARG A 38 -5.51 38.39 -51.85
CA ARG A 38 -6.66 37.76 -52.52
C ARG A 38 -6.20 36.64 -53.46
N LYS A 39 -6.80 35.44 -53.39
CA LYS A 39 -7.05 34.55 -54.55
C LYS A 39 -8.33 33.72 -54.40
N SER A 40 -9.24 33.95 -55.35
CA SER A 40 -10.18 33.04 -56.03
C SER A 40 -10.64 31.75 -55.33
N ALA A 41 -11.96 31.64 -55.18
CA ALA A 41 -12.68 30.42 -54.79
C ALA A 41 -12.60 29.31 -55.86
N PRO A 42 -12.52 28.03 -55.44
CA PRO A 42 -12.97 26.91 -56.24
C PRO A 42 -14.24 26.25 -55.66
N SER A 43 -14.98 25.67 -56.59
CA SER A 43 -16.29 25.01 -56.50
C SER A 43 -16.54 24.14 -55.27
N ARG A 44 -17.76 24.26 -54.71
CA ARG A 44 -18.34 23.34 -53.71
C ARG A 44 -18.42 21.91 -54.26
N ARG A 45 -17.42 21.08 -53.93
CA ARG A 45 -17.53 19.62 -54.03
C ARG A 45 -18.25 19.14 -52.78
N ARG A 46 -19.51 18.73 -52.93
CA ARG A 46 -20.36 18.19 -51.87
C ARG A 46 -19.74 16.86 -51.40
N ILE A 47 -18.92 16.90 -50.34
CA ILE A 47 -18.42 15.69 -49.68
C ILE A 47 -19.65 14.98 -49.11
N ARG A 48 -20.05 13.85 -49.72
CA ARG A 48 -21.02 12.94 -49.11
C ARG A 48 -20.40 12.47 -47.79
N ARG A 49 -20.93 12.96 -46.67
CA ARG A 49 -20.65 12.41 -45.35
C ARG A 49 -20.92 10.90 -45.43
N PRO A 50 -19.97 10.02 -45.05
CA PRO A 50 -20.31 8.63 -44.89
C PRO A 50 -21.44 8.56 -43.86
N ARG A 51 -22.52 7.85 -44.20
CA ARG A 51 -23.56 7.46 -43.26
C ARG A 51 -22.83 6.85 -42.07
N THR A 52 -22.91 7.48 -40.91
CA THR A 52 -22.54 6.89 -39.63
C THR A 52 -23.39 5.63 -39.49
N ALA A 53 -22.83 4.50 -39.92
CA ALA A 53 -23.31 3.21 -39.51
C ALA A 53 -23.20 3.22 -37.98
N ASN A 54 -24.36 3.08 -37.34
CA ASN A 54 -24.53 2.98 -35.92
C ASN A 54 -23.88 1.66 -35.46
N ARG A 55 -22.54 1.60 -35.49
CA ARG A 55 -21.80 0.66 -34.67
C ARG A 55 -21.85 1.27 -33.29
N THR A 56 -22.76 0.76 -32.48
CA THR A 56 -22.59 0.77 -31.04
C THR A 56 -21.19 0.25 -30.77
N ALA A 57 -20.23 1.16 -30.62
CA ALA A 57 -19.03 0.86 -29.89
C ALA A 57 -19.55 0.48 -28.51
N LYS A 58 -19.65 -0.83 -28.25
CA LYS A 58 -19.50 -1.33 -26.90
C LYS A 58 -18.22 -0.67 -26.43
N GLY A 59 -18.35 0.35 -25.59
CA GLY A 59 -17.22 0.84 -24.83
C GLY A 59 -16.62 -0.40 -24.17
N THR A 60 -15.38 -0.69 -24.51
CA THR A 60 -14.51 -1.43 -23.59
C THR A 60 -14.51 -0.58 -22.33
N ASP A 61 -15.33 -0.97 -21.38
CA ASP A 61 -15.37 -0.40 -20.05
C ASP A 61 -14.05 -0.81 -19.40
N MET A 62 -13.01 0.01 -19.63
CA MET A 62 -11.63 -0.18 -19.16
C MET A 62 -11.51 -0.19 -17.61
N ALA A 63 -12.64 -0.19 -16.89
CA ALA A 63 -12.74 -0.27 -15.44
C ALA A 63 -13.25 -1.64 -14.92
N LYS A 64 -13.43 -2.64 -15.80
CA LYS A 64 -13.63 -4.06 -15.41
C LYS A 64 -12.52 -4.91 -16.02
N GLU A 65 -11.41 -5.19 -15.34
CA GLU A 65 -10.42 -6.10 -15.96
C GLU A 65 -9.41 -6.79 -15.02
N ILE A 66 -9.72 -6.93 -13.73
CA ILE A 66 -9.07 -7.96 -12.89
C ILE A 66 -10.15 -8.96 -12.49
N ASP A 67 -10.02 -10.19 -12.96
CA ASP A 67 -10.90 -11.30 -12.64
C ASP A 67 -10.12 -12.37 -11.87
N LEU A 68 -10.51 -12.57 -10.62
CA LEU A 68 -9.96 -13.57 -9.71
C LEU A 68 -11.00 -14.65 -9.38
N GLN A 69 -12.04 -14.81 -10.21
CA GLN A 69 -13.01 -15.89 -10.05
C GLN A 69 -12.32 -17.26 -10.00
N GLY A 70 -12.75 -18.07 -9.04
CA GLY A 70 -12.19 -19.40 -8.80
C GLY A 70 -10.82 -19.38 -8.11
N LYS A 71 -10.31 -18.22 -7.69
CA LYS A 71 -9.11 -18.12 -6.85
C LYS A 71 -9.48 -18.07 -5.39
N VAL A 72 -8.77 -18.84 -4.56
CA VAL A 72 -8.92 -18.83 -3.10
C VAL A 72 -7.81 -17.98 -2.49
N ALA A 73 -8.18 -17.01 -1.67
CA ALA A 73 -7.27 -16.03 -1.08
C ALA A 73 -7.34 -16.01 0.45
N LEU A 74 -6.20 -16.18 1.12
CA LEU A 74 -6.05 -15.89 2.56
C LEU A 74 -5.43 -14.50 2.74
N VAL A 75 -6.04 -13.65 3.55
CA VAL A 75 -5.48 -12.35 3.95
C VAL A 75 -5.33 -12.29 5.46
N THR A 76 -4.10 -12.27 5.96
CA THR A 76 -3.85 -12.17 7.42
C THR A 76 -3.97 -10.72 7.91
N GLY A 77 -4.39 -10.51 9.16
CA GLY A 77 -4.63 -9.16 9.71
C GLY A 77 -5.75 -8.41 8.96
N SER A 78 -6.75 -9.12 8.44
CA SER A 78 -7.82 -8.56 7.61
C SER A 78 -9.09 -8.22 8.39
N GLY A 79 -9.08 -8.29 9.72
CA GLY A 79 -10.21 -7.82 10.53
C GLY A 79 -10.38 -6.30 10.50
N GLN A 80 -9.36 -5.55 10.07
CA GLN A 80 -9.38 -4.08 10.04
C GLN A 80 -8.33 -3.48 9.08
N GLY A 81 -8.36 -2.15 8.92
CA GLY A 81 -7.29 -1.37 8.29
C GLY A 81 -6.94 -1.82 6.87
N ILE A 82 -5.63 -1.89 6.57
CA ILE A 82 -5.11 -2.27 5.24
C ILE A 82 -5.56 -3.68 4.85
N GLY A 83 -5.49 -4.65 5.77
CA GLY A 83 -5.88 -6.02 5.48
C GLY A 83 -7.35 -6.15 5.09
N LYS A 84 -8.25 -5.44 5.79
CA LYS A 84 -9.66 -5.35 5.41
C LYS A 84 -9.81 -4.77 4.00
N GLY A 85 -9.15 -3.65 3.70
CA GLY A 85 -9.19 -3.04 2.36
C GLY A 85 -8.70 -3.98 1.26
N ILE A 86 -7.66 -4.80 1.53
CA ILE A 86 -7.19 -5.82 0.60
C ILE A 86 -8.23 -6.92 0.42
N ALA A 87 -8.80 -7.45 1.51
CA ALA A 87 -9.83 -8.47 1.47
C ALA A 87 -11.06 -8.01 0.68
N THR A 88 -11.51 -6.76 0.89
CA THR A 88 -12.59 -6.13 0.13
C THR A 88 -12.30 -6.13 -1.37
N VAL A 89 -11.16 -5.59 -1.80
CA VAL A 89 -10.83 -5.50 -3.24
C VAL A 89 -10.68 -6.88 -3.88
N LEU A 90 -10.06 -7.85 -3.21
CA LEU A 90 -9.94 -9.22 -3.73
C LEU A 90 -11.32 -9.88 -3.89
N SER A 91 -12.23 -9.66 -2.94
CA SER A 91 -13.61 -10.13 -3.01
C SER A 91 -14.38 -9.45 -4.16
N GLU A 92 -14.20 -8.15 -4.36
CA GLU A 92 -14.78 -7.40 -5.49
C GLU A 92 -14.27 -7.88 -6.87
N CYS A 93 -13.03 -8.39 -6.91
CA CYS A 93 -12.45 -9.04 -8.09
C CYS A 93 -12.92 -10.49 -8.27
N GLY A 94 -13.75 -11.03 -7.37
CA GLY A 94 -14.36 -12.36 -7.49
C GLY A 94 -13.58 -13.51 -6.83
N ALA A 95 -12.52 -13.22 -6.06
CA ALA A 95 -11.83 -14.25 -5.29
C ALA A 95 -12.69 -14.77 -4.13
N THR A 96 -12.58 -16.05 -3.80
CA THR A 96 -13.05 -16.59 -2.52
C THR A 96 -12.08 -16.19 -1.43
N VAL A 97 -12.44 -15.19 -0.62
CA VAL A 97 -11.58 -14.64 0.43
C VAL A 97 -11.85 -15.33 1.77
N VAL A 98 -10.77 -15.64 2.48
CA VAL A 98 -10.76 -16.04 3.88
C VAL A 98 -10.19 -14.88 4.70
N VAL A 99 -11.03 -14.30 5.54
CA VAL A 99 -10.68 -13.21 6.45
C VAL A 99 -10.06 -13.81 7.71
N SER A 100 -8.89 -13.32 8.08
CA SER A 100 -8.12 -13.85 9.19
C SER A 100 -7.43 -12.73 9.97
N ASP A 101 -7.60 -12.73 11.28
CA ASP A 101 -6.99 -11.79 12.22
C ASP A 101 -6.82 -12.47 13.58
N LEU A 102 -6.03 -11.86 14.48
CA LEU A 102 -5.89 -12.37 15.86
C LEU A 102 -7.19 -12.17 16.64
N ASN A 103 -7.88 -11.05 16.40
CA ASN A 103 -9.12 -10.74 17.09
C ASN A 103 -10.32 -11.44 16.39
N PRO A 104 -11.01 -12.38 17.06
CA PRO A 104 -12.11 -13.10 16.44
C PRO A 104 -13.32 -12.21 16.12
N ASP A 105 -13.56 -11.15 16.89
CA ASP A 105 -14.71 -10.27 16.70
C ASP A 105 -14.57 -9.42 15.43
N THR A 106 -13.40 -8.82 15.21
CA THR A 106 -13.13 -8.03 14.00
C THR A 106 -13.04 -8.92 12.76
N THR A 107 -12.50 -10.13 12.91
CA THR A 107 -12.49 -11.17 11.87
C THR A 107 -13.92 -11.51 11.44
N ALA A 108 -14.78 -11.86 12.38
CA ALA A 108 -16.17 -12.23 12.12
C ALA A 108 -16.97 -11.07 11.51
N ALA A 109 -16.80 -9.85 12.02
CA ALA A 109 -17.48 -8.67 11.51
C ALA A 109 -17.10 -8.38 10.04
N THR A 110 -15.81 -8.43 9.71
CA THR A 110 -15.34 -8.21 8.34
C THR A 110 -15.77 -9.35 7.40
N ALA A 111 -15.68 -10.60 7.85
CA ALA A 111 -16.15 -11.74 7.06
C ALA A 111 -17.64 -11.63 6.73
N ALA A 112 -18.47 -11.23 7.70
CA ALA A 112 -19.90 -11.04 7.50
C ALA A 112 -20.20 -9.90 6.49
N GLU A 113 -19.45 -8.80 6.53
CA GLU A 113 -19.58 -7.70 5.57
C GLU A 113 -19.26 -8.14 4.13
N LEU A 114 -18.26 -9.00 3.97
CA LEU A 114 -17.79 -9.47 2.66
C LEU A 114 -18.52 -10.73 2.16
N GLY A 115 -19.31 -11.40 3.01
CA GLY A 115 -19.84 -12.73 2.70
C GLY A 115 -18.74 -13.80 2.58
N ALA A 116 -17.65 -13.63 3.34
CA ALA A 116 -16.45 -14.45 3.34
C ALA A 116 -16.41 -15.41 4.54
N ALA A 117 -15.45 -16.34 4.53
CA ALA A 117 -15.16 -17.18 5.69
C ALA A 117 -14.31 -16.41 6.72
N ALA A 118 -14.59 -16.62 8.01
CA ALA A 118 -13.81 -16.08 9.12
C ALA A 118 -12.90 -17.17 9.71
N LEU A 119 -11.61 -16.90 9.83
CA LEU A 119 -10.62 -17.80 10.41
C LEU A 119 -9.66 -17.05 11.33
N PRO A 120 -9.98 -16.91 12.63
CA PRO A 120 -9.08 -16.28 13.58
C PRO A 120 -7.74 -17.02 13.66
N LEU A 121 -6.63 -16.28 13.62
CA LEU A 121 -5.28 -16.84 13.57
C LEU A 121 -4.27 -15.93 14.26
N ASP A 122 -3.48 -16.50 15.16
CA ASP A 122 -2.22 -15.90 15.60
C ASP A 122 -1.11 -16.28 14.62
N VAL A 123 -0.64 -15.31 13.84
CA VAL A 123 0.41 -15.54 12.85
C VAL A 123 1.77 -15.89 13.46
N THR A 124 1.95 -15.72 14.78
CA THR A 124 3.18 -16.08 15.49
C THR A 124 3.25 -17.57 15.86
N ASP A 125 2.13 -18.29 15.75
CA ASP A 125 2.05 -19.73 15.98
C ASP A 125 2.11 -20.48 14.65
N GLN A 126 3.24 -21.14 14.39
CA GLN A 126 3.47 -21.87 13.15
C GLN A 126 2.51 -23.05 12.98
N ASP A 127 2.21 -23.79 14.05
CA ASP A 127 1.34 -24.97 13.98
C ASP A 127 -0.11 -24.54 13.70
N ALA A 128 -0.54 -23.44 14.32
CA ALA A 128 -1.85 -22.85 14.03
C ALA A 128 -1.95 -22.33 12.59
N PHE A 129 -0.89 -21.75 12.04
CA PHE A 129 -0.85 -21.27 10.66
C PHE A 129 -0.91 -22.44 9.67
N ASP A 130 -0.09 -23.49 9.88
CA ASP A 130 -0.11 -24.70 9.06
C ASP A 130 -1.52 -25.32 9.05
N ALA A 131 -2.15 -25.47 10.23
CA ALA A 131 -3.52 -25.99 10.34
C ALA A 131 -4.56 -25.10 9.65
N ALA A 132 -4.41 -23.78 9.72
CA ALA A 132 -5.29 -22.82 9.04
C ALA A 132 -5.23 -22.99 7.52
N ILE A 133 -4.03 -23.13 6.93
CA ILE A 133 -3.88 -23.37 5.50
C ILE A 133 -4.45 -24.73 5.09
N ASP A 134 -4.19 -25.79 5.87
CA ASP A 134 -4.74 -27.11 5.62
C ASP A 134 -6.29 -27.09 5.63
N GLN A 135 -6.89 -26.35 6.57
CA GLN A 135 -8.34 -26.15 6.62
C GLN A 135 -8.85 -25.43 5.36
N ILE A 136 -8.19 -24.36 4.93
CA ILE A 136 -8.58 -23.62 3.72
C ILE A 136 -8.54 -24.52 2.48
N VAL A 137 -7.50 -25.33 2.34
CA VAL A 137 -7.39 -26.29 1.24
C VAL A 137 -8.48 -27.36 1.34
N ALA A 138 -8.82 -27.83 2.53
CA ALA A 138 -9.90 -28.80 2.72
C ALA A 138 -11.29 -28.22 2.38
N ASP A 139 -11.56 -26.98 2.80
CA ASP A 139 -12.87 -26.33 2.65
C ASP A 139 -13.10 -25.79 1.22
N HIS A 140 -12.04 -25.32 0.56
CA HIS A 140 -12.12 -24.61 -0.72
C HIS A 140 -11.42 -25.33 -1.88
N GLY A 141 -10.61 -26.36 -1.60
CA GLY A 141 -9.90 -27.17 -2.59
C GLY A 141 -8.54 -26.62 -3.03
N SER A 142 -8.21 -25.36 -2.72
CA SER A 142 -6.94 -24.72 -3.06
C SER A 142 -6.59 -23.57 -2.12
N LEU A 143 -5.33 -23.15 -2.18
CA LEU A 143 -4.89 -21.82 -1.78
C LEU A 143 -4.11 -21.23 -2.96
N ASP A 144 -4.68 -20.24 -3.65
CA ASP A 144 -4.08 -19.61 -4.83
C ASP A 144 -3.32 -18.33 -4.48
N ILE A 145 -3.81 -17.60 -3.47
CA ILE A 145 -3.31 -16.29 -3.06
C ILE A 145 -3.09 -16.28 -1.56
N LEU A 146 -1.87 -15.97 -1.12
CA LEU A 146 -1.58 -15.59 0.26
C LEU A 146 -1.20 -14.12 0.30
N VAL A 147 -1.86 -13.36 1.18
CA VAL A 147 -1.45 -12.00 1.54
C VAL A 147 -1.02 -11.97 3.00
N ASN A 148 0.29 -11.90 3.24
CA ASN A 148 0.87 -11.67 4.55
C ASN A 148 0.77 -10.17 4.88
N ASN A 149 -0.32 -9.78 5.52
CA ASN A 149 -0.59 -8.39 5.89
C ASN A 149 -0.49 -8.13 7.41
N ALA A 150 -0.73 -9.13 8.26
CA ALA A 150 -0.64 -8.98 9.71
C ALA A 150 0.69 -8.32 10.13
N GLY A 151 0.60 -7.36 11.04
CA GLY A 151 1.77 -6.61 11.48
C GLY A 151 1.47 -5.65 12.63
N VAL A 152 2.48 -5.43 13.47
CA VAL A 152 2.46 -4.47 14.57
C VAL A 152 3.50 -3.36 14.35
N TYR A 153 3.32 -2.25 15.06
CA TYR A 153 4.01 -1.00 14.75
C TYR A 153 4.49 -0.26 16.01
N ARG A 154 3.82 0.84 16.38
CA ARG A 154 4.33 1.84 17.32
C ARG A 154 4.32 1.40 18.77
N GLU A 155 3.48 0.43 19.15
CA GLU A 155 3.44 -0.04 20.55
C GLU A 155 4.74 -0.77 20.95
N TYR A 156 5.55 -1.20 19.97
CA TYR A 156 6.75 -2.02 20.15
C TYR A 156 8.02 -1.34 19.60
N GLY A 157 8.06 -0.01 19.62
CA GLY A 157 9.19 0.81 19.19
C GLY A 157 9.56 1.89 20.20
N GLY A 158 10.51 2.75 19.83
CA GLY A 158 11.01 3.82 20.69
C GLY A 158 12.45 4.20 20.36
N GLY A 159 13.04 5.06 21.18
CA GLY A 159 14.48 5.29 21.14
C GLY A 159 15.23 4.00 21.46
N ILE A 160 16.38 3.74 20.82
CA ILE A 160 17.12 2.48 20.97
C ILE A 160 17.44 2.11 22.42
N ALA A 161 17.64 3.10 23.29
CA ALA A 161 17.92 2.88 24.72
C ALA A 161 16.69 2.37 25.51
N ASP A 162 15.47 2.58 25.00
CA ASP A 162 14.21 2.25 25.67
C ASP A 162 13.56 0.99 25.08
N ILE A 163 14.09 0.46 23.97
CA ILE A 163 13.57 -0.77 23.35
C ILE A 163 13.92 -1.95 24.24
N THR A 164 12.90 -2.58 24.82
CA THR A 164 13.08 -3.79 25.61
C THR A 164 13.24 -5.03 24.70
N PRO A 165 13.90 -6.10 25.19
CA PRO A 165 13.94 -7.37 24.47
C PRO A 165 12.55 -7.94 24.15
N GLU A 166 11.56 -7.70 25.02
CA GLU A 166 10.18 -8.13 24.82
C GLU A 166 9.53 -7.42 23.63
N MET A 167 9.63 -6.09 23.56
CA MET A 167 9.12 -5.29 22.44
C MET A 167 9.78 -5.72 21.12
N TRP A 168 11.09 -5.94 21.14
CA TRP A 168 11.81 -6.46 19.98
C TRP A 168 11.25 -7.82 19.53
N ARG A 169 11.12 -8.77 20.44
CA ARG A 169 10.63 -10.12 20.12
C ARG A 169 9.21 -10.10 19.57
N ILE A 170 8.26 -9.44 20.25
CA ILE A 170 6.87 -9.38 19.79
C ILE A 170 6.79 -8.82 18.37
N LEU A 171 7.46 -7.70 18.11
CA LEU A 171 7.43 -7.08 16.79
C LEU A 171 8.02 -8.00 15.72
N TRP A 172 9.16 -8.63 16.00
CA TRP A 172 9.78 -9.55 15.04
C TRP A 172 8.97 -10.81 14.82
N SER A 173 8.37 -11.37 15.87
CA SER A 173 7.53 -12.56 15.74
C SER A 173 6.30 -12.31 14.89
N VAL A 174 5.64 -11.16 15.03
CA VAL A 174 4.51 -10.83 14.15
C VAL A 174 4.98 -10.45 12.75
N ASN A 175 5.92 -9.50 12.62
CA ASN A 175 6.24 -8.88 11.34
C ASN A 175 7.19 -9.70 10.46
N VAL A 176 7.97 -10.62 11.03
CA VAL A 176 8.99 -11.40 10.32
C VAL A 176 8.67 -12.89 10.41
N ASP A 177 8.54 -13.45 11.62
CA ASP A 177 8.28 -14.88 11.77
C ASP A 177 6.93 -15.25 11.16
N GLY A 178 5.87 -14.48 11.44
CA GLY A 178 4.55 -14.72 10.83
C GLY A 178 4.51 -14.60 9.31
N VAL A 179 5.32 -13.71 8.72
CA VAL A 179 5.48 -13.64 7.25
C VAL A 179 6.19 -14.89 6.73
N PHE A 180 7.25 -15.32 7.41
CA PHE A 180 8.00 -16.51 7.06
C PHE A 180 7.13 -17.78 7.15
N TYR A 181 6.38 -17.96 8.24
CA TYR A 181 5.48 -19.10 8.44
C TYR A 181 4.40 -19.13 7.36
N GLY A 182 3.73 -18.00 7.10
CA GLY A 182 2.76 -17.92 6.02
C GLY A 182 3.35 -18.29 4.67
N CYS A 183 4.52 -17.72 4.32
CA CYS A 183 5.20 -18.05 3.06
C CYS A 183 5.54 -19.54 2.95
N GLN A 184 6.08 -20.14 4.01
CA GLN A 184 6.47 -21.54 4.02
C GLN A 184 5.24 -22.46 3.86
N ALA A 185 4.18 -22.20 4.62
CA ALA A 185 2.97 -22.99 4.62
C ALA A 185 2.24 -22.89 3.26
N ALA A 186 2.10 -21.68 2.70
CA ALA A 186 1.50 -21.51 1.37
C ALA A 186 2.34 -22.13 0.26
N ALA A 187 3.67 -21.95 0.28
CA ALA A 187 4.55 -22.57 -0.71
C ALA A 187 4.42 -24.10 -0.69
N ARG A 188 4.32 -24.72 0.49
CA ARG A 188 4.15 -26.18 0.63
C ARG A 188 2.92 -26.69 -0.13
N VAL A 189 1.75 -26.07 0.08
CA VAL A 189 0.50 -26.50 -0.57
C VAL A 189 0.45 -26.12 -2.05
N MET A 190 0.98 -24.95 -2.43
CA MET A 190 1.04 -24.51 -3.83
C MET A 190 1.98 -25.40 -4.67
N LEU A 191 3.14 -25.78 -4.12
CA LEU A 191 4.07 -26.71 -4.76
C LEU A 191 3.44 -28.11 -4.92
N ALA A 192 2.75 -28.59 -3.89
CA ALA A 192 2.05 -29.88 -3.96
C ALA A 192 0.92 -29.88 -5.00
N ALA A 193 0.19 -28.76 -5.14
CA ALA A 193 -0.86 -28.60 -6.13
C ALA A 193 -0.31 -28.44 -7.57
N GLY A 194 0.88 -27.88 -7.75
CA GLY A 194 1.57 -27.79 -9.04
C GLY A 194 0.99 -26.77 -10.03
N ASN A 195 0.08 -25.90 -9.58
CA ASN A 195 -0.63 -24.93 -10.43
C ASN A 195 -0.12 -23.49 -10.26
N GLY A 196 1.05 -23.32 -9.64
CA GLY A 196 1.60 -22.02 -9.28
C GLY A 196 0.89 -21.38 -8.09
N GLY A 197 1.04 -20.06 -7.95
CA GLY A 197 0.40 -19.30 -6.87
C GLY A 197 0.90 -17.86 -6.78
N ARG A 198 0.29 -17.07 -5.88
CA ARG A 198 0.65 -15.68 -5.63
C ARG A 198 0.86 -15.48 -4.14
N ILE A 199 2.06 -15.09 -3.74
CA ILE A 199 2.37 -14.69 -2.37
C ILE A 199 2.69 -13.19 -2.37
N VAL A 200 1.95 -12.43 -1.56
CA VAL A 200 2.14 -10.98 -1.42
C VAL A 200 2.45 -10.65 0.02
N ASN A 201 3.62 -10.07 0.24
CA ASN A 201 4.05 -9.63 1.56
C ASN A 201 3.85 -8.11 1.68
N ILE A 202 3.04 -7.67 2.65
CA ILE A 202 2.87 -6.23 2.89
C ILE A 202 4.08 -5.72 3.67
N ALA A 203 4.98 -5.07 2.95
CA ALA A 203 6.17 -4.43 3.49
C ALA A 203 5.81 -3.02 4.01
N SER A 204 6.66 -2.04 3.71
CA SER A 204 6.45 -0.63 3.97
C SER A 204 7.47 0.17 3.18
N THR A 205 7.19 1.44 2.88
CA THR A 205 8.22 2.44 2.49
C THR A 205 9.43 2.45 3.44
N GLN A 206 9.20 2.10 4.70
CA GLN A 206 10.21 1.98 5.74
C GLN A 206 11.23 0.84 5.55
N ALA A 207 10.98 -0.07 4.62
CA ALA A 207 11.95 -1.11 4.26
C ALA A 207 13.22 -0.55 3.61
N VAL A 208 13.12 0.63 2.98
CA VAL A 208 14.24 1.27 2.26
C VAL A 208 14.50 2.72 2.68
N SER A 209 13.52 3.38 3.33
CA SER A 209 13.67 4.72 3.89
C SER A 209 13.32 4.73 5.38
N PRO A 210 14.30 4.58 6.27
CA PRO A 210 14.07 4.56 7.71
C PRO A 210 13.46 5.87 8.24
N GLY A 211 12.67 5.78 9.31
CA GLY A 211 11.90 6.93 9.80
C GLY A 211 10.92 6.62 10.93
N VAL A 212 10.89 5.38 11.42
CA VAL A 212 10.06 4.99 12.57
C VAL A 212 10.94 4.49 13.70
N GLY A 213 11.94 3.68 13.40
CA GLY A 213 12.79 3.05 14.41
C GLY A 213 13.23 1.66 13.99
N VAL A 214 14.33 1.21 14.61
CA VAL A 214 15.06 0.00 14.19
C VAL A 214 14.22 -1.28 14.24
N THR A 215 13.26 -1.40 15.15
CA THR A 215 12.39 -2.58 15.26
C THR A 215 11.55 -2.72 13.99
N TYR A 216 10.73 -1.72 13.70
CA TYR A 216 9.82 -1.75 12.55
C TYR A 216 10.55 -1.63 11.22
N ASP A 217 11.43 -0.65 11.07
CA ASP A 217 12.17 -0.40 9.82
C ASP A 217 13.02 -1.64 9.47
N GLY A 218 13.69 -2.23 10.47
CA GLY A 218 14.43 -3.49 10.33
C GLY A 218 13.55 -4.68 9.95
N SER A 219 12.39 -4.85 10.59
CA SER A 219 11.45 -5.93 10.24
C SER A 219 10.94 -5.82 8.80
N LYS A 220 10.63 -4.60 8.32
CA LYS A 220 10.11 -4.40 6.97
C LYS A 220 11.21 -4.53 5.91
N ALA A 221 12.45 -4.19 6.24
CA ALA A 221 13.62 -4.52 5.42
C ALA A 221 13.84 -6.04 5.33
N ALA A 222 13.68 -6.77 6.44
CA ALA A 222 13.75 -8.23 6.44
C ALA A 222 12.66 -8.87 5.56
N VAL A 223 11.40 -8.41 5.67
CA VAL A 223 10.30 -8.86 4.81
C VAL A 223 10.60 -8.66 3.32
N LEU A 224 11.15 -7.50 2.94
CA LEU A 224 11.55 -7.25 1.55
C LEU A 224 12.62 -8.26 1.08
N GLN A 225 13.59 -8.58 1.93
CA GLN A 225 14.63 -9.54 1.56
C GLN A 225 14.10 -10.98 1.50
N ILE A 226 13.19 -11.37 2.41
CA ILE A 226 12.48 -12.66 2.37
C ILE A 226 11.73 -12.80 1.03
N THR A 227 10.98 -11.78 0.62
CA THR A 227 10.27 -11.75 -0.67
C THR A 227 11.22 -12.05 -1.84
N ARG A 228 12.37 -11.37 -1.91
CA ARG A 228 13.34 -11.55 -3.01
C ARG A 228 13.97 -12.94 -3.02
N ALA A 229 14.30 -13.47 -1.84
CA ALA A 229 14.87 -14.80 -1.72
C ALA A 229 13.87 -15.88 -2.20
N LEU A 230 12.62 -15.79 -1.77
CA LEU A 230 11.58 -16.75 -2.17
C LEU A 230 11.18 -16.60 -3.64
N ALA A 231 11.15 -15.37 -4.17
CA ALA A 231 10.94 -15.14 -5.60
C ALA A 231 11.99 -15.85 -6.46
N LEU A 232 13.25 -15.80 -6.05
CA LEU A 232 14.36 -16.49 -6.71
C LEU A 232 14.22 -18.02 -6.62
N GLU A 233 13.85 -18.53 -5.44
CA GLU A 233 13.70 -19.97 -5.19
C GLU A 233 12.52 -20.57 -5.95
N LEU A 234 11.34 -19.94 -5.86
CA LEU A 234 10.08 -20.50 -6.32
C LEU A 234 9.71 -20.12 -7.76
N GLY A 235 10.39 -19.14 -8.38
CA GLY A 235 9.94 -18.59 -9.67
C GLY A 235 9.76 -19.59 -10.81
N ARG A 236 10.50 -20.72 -10.81
CA ARG A 236 10.36 -21.78 -11.83
C ARG A 236 9.11 -22.67 -11.65
N THR A 237 8.42 -22.58 -10.52
CA THR A 237 7.23 -23.39 -10.21
C THR A 237 5.93 -22.66 -10.52
N GLY A 238 5.99 -21.44 -11.06
CA GLY A 238 4.82 -20.61 -11.33
C GLY A 238 4.26 -19.89 -10.10
N ILE A 239 4.94 -20.00 -8.95
CA ILE A 239 4.66 -19.21 -7.75
C ILE A 239 5.45 -17.91 -7.83
N THR A 240 4.75 -16.76 -7.75
CA THR A 240 5.39 -15.46 -7.64
C THR A 240 5.31 -14.95 -6.20
N VAL A 241 6.38 -14.27 -5.77
CA VAL A 241 6.47 -13.67 -4.43
C VAL A 241 6.82 -12.21 -4.59
N ASN A 242 5.93 -11.32 -4.18
CA ASN A 242 6.06 -9.88 -4.38
C ASN A 242 5.84 -9.12 -3.07
N ALA A 243 6.45 -7.94 -2.95
CA ALA A 243 6.24 -7.04 -1.83
C ALA A 243 5.43 -5.83 -2.29
N VAL A 244 4.34 -5.53 -1.59
CA VAL A 244 3.62 -4.25 -1.73
C VAL A 244 4.03 -3.38 -0.55
N ALA A 245 4.37 -2.11 -0.83
CA ALA A 245 4.95 -1.20 0.13
C ALA A 245 4.07 0.05 0.31
N PRO A 246 3.12 0.00 1.25
CA PRO A 246 2.30 1.17 1.58
C PRO A 246 3.14 2.33 2.11
N GLY A 247 2.75 3.53 1.69
CA GLY A 247 3.08 4.79 2.36
C GLY A 247 2.10 5.09 3.48
N ALA A 248 1.80 6.38 3.68
CA ALA A 248 0.83 6.78 4.69
C ALA A 248 -0.60 6.39 4.29
N THR A 249 -1.16 5.37 4.95
CA THR A 249 -2.53 4.89 4.74
C THR A 249 -3.40 5.17 5.95
N TRP A 250 -4.59 5.74 5.72
CA TRP A 250 -5.54 6.03 6.78
C TRP A 250 -6.34 4.78 7.14
N VAL A 251 -6.20 4.31 8.38
CA VAL A 251 -6.80 3.05 8.86
C VAL A 251 -7.76 3.22 10.03
N ASN A 252 -7.96 4.45 10.51
CA ASN A 252 -8.83 4.72 11.65
C ASN A 252 -10.29 4.89 11.17
N PRO A 253 -11.26 4.14 11.73
CA PRO A 253 -12.68 4.41 11.52
C PRO A 253 -13.04 5.72 12.26
N GLY A 254 -13.41 6.77 11.51
CA GLY A 254 -13.70 8.10 12.05
C GLY A 254 -13.57 9.21 11.00
N ASP A 255 -13.52 10.47 11.46
CA ASP A 255 -13.39 11.63 10.57
C ASP A 255 -12.21 11.45 9.59
N PRO A 256 -12.42 11.69 8.28
CA PRO A 256 -11.36 11.55 7.29
C PRO A 256 -10.19 12.46 7.67
N PRO A 257 -8.94 12.03 7.43
CA PRO A 257 -7.81 12.94 7.59
C PRO A 257 -8.06 14.15 6.68
N PRO A 258 -7.66 15.37 7.05
CA PRO A 258 -7.86 16.52 6.18
C PRO A 258 -7.27 16.22 4.79
N LEU A 259 -8.16 16.04 3.80
CA LEU A 259 -7.84 15.57 2.45
C LEU A 259 -7.46 16.71 1.51
N ASP A 260 -7.41 17.96 1.99
CA ASP A 260 -7.14 19.13 1.16
C ASP A 260 -5.63 19.27 0.91
N PRO A 261 -5.16 19.07 -0.35
CA PRO A 261 -3.76 19.25 -0.72
C PRO A 261 -3.28 20.70 -0.57
N ASN A 262 -4.22 21.65 -0.44
CA ASN A 262 -3.97 23.08 -0.23
C ASN A 262 -4.27 23.53 1.20
N ALA A 263 -4.55 22.61 2.14
CA ALA A 263 -4.67 22.96 3.54
C ALA A 263 -3.33 23.51 4.01
N THR A 264 -3.22 24.84 4.04
CA THR A 264 -2.12 25.55 4.70
C THR A 264 -1.96 24.93 6.08
N ILE A 265 -0.77 24.41 6.39
CA ILE A 265 -0.43 23.93 7.74
C ILE A 265 -0.54 25.12 8.69
N GLN A 266 -1.73 25.33 9.22
CA GLN A 266 -1.95 26.18 10.38
C GLN A 266 -1.42 25.34 11.54
N LEU A 267 -0.25 25.69 12.07
CA LEU A 267 0.23 25.13 13.32
C LEU A 267 -0.82 25.45 14.39
N THR A 268 -1.59 24.44 14.76
CA THR A 268 -2.73 24.56 15.66
C THR A 268 -2.30 24.59 17.12
N GLY A 269 -1.03 24.29 17.41
CA GLY A 269 -0.52 24.09 18.76
C GLY A 269 -0.86 22.71 19.33
N ASN A 270 -1.59 21.88 18.57
CA ASN A 270 -1.77 20.47 18.85
C ASN A 270 -0.67 19.67 18.17
N GLY A 271 0.29 19.17 18.97
CA GLY A 271 1.47 18.48 18.45
C GLY A 271 1.18 17.25 17.58
N LEU A 272 0.06 16.54 17.81
CA LEU A 272 -0.32 15.40 16.96
C LEU A 272 -0.88 15.86 15.62
N ALA A 273 -1.79 16.85 15.62
CA ALA A 273 -2.38 17.40 14.40
C ALA A 273 -1.32 18.06 13.51
N ASP A 274 -0.39 18.80 14.11
CA ASP A 274 0.69 19.49 13.41
C ASP A 274 1.74 18.50 12.85
N ALA A 275 2.01 17.38 13.55
CA ALA A 275 2.89 16.31 13.05
C ALA A 275 2.25 15.54 11.89
N VAL A 276 0.93 15.28 11.96
CA VAL A 276 0.15 14.65 10.87
C VAL A 276 0.13 15.56 9.64
N ALA A 277 -0.16 16.85 9.81
CA ALA A 277 -0.19 17.83 8.72
C ALA A 277 1.19 17.99 8.04
N ASN A 278 2.29 18.05 8.82
CA ASN A 278 3.65 18.09 8.28
C ASN A 278 4.02 16.81 7.51
N ARG A 279 3.51 15.65 7.91
CA ARG A 279 3.75 14.39 7.18
C ARG A 279 2.97 14.34 5.87
N ILE A 280 1.71 14.80 5.85
CA ILE A 280 0.89 14.91 4.64
C ILE A 280 1.55 15.83 3.61
N ALA A 281 2.04 17.00 4.04
CA ALA A 281 2.65 17.98 3.14
C ALA A 281 3.94 17.48 2.47
N ARG A 282 4.57 16.43 3.01
CA ARG A 282 5.75 15.78 2.42
C ARG A 282 5.39 14.66 1.44
N ILE A 283 4.15 14.20 1.41
CA ILE A 283 3.69 13.22 0.43
C ILE A 283 3.35 13.98 -0.86
N PRO A 284 3.98 13.70 -2.01
CA PRO A 284 3.68 14.41 -3.25
C PRO A 284 2.21 14.37 -3.67
N ALA A 285 1.50 13.27 -3.40
CA ALA A 285 0.06 13.16 -3.62
C ALA A 285 -0.80 14.05 -2.69
N GLY A 286 -0.22 14.65 -1.65
CA GLY A 286 -0.89 15.60 -0.75
C GLY A 286 -2.00 15.02 0.12
N ARG A 287 -2.09 13.68 0.25
CA ARG A 287 -3.13 12.99 1.01
C ARG A 287 -2.67 11.63 1.53
N TRP A 288 -3.44 11.09 2.47
CA TRP A 288 -3.33 9.69 2.85
C TRP A 288 -3.95 8.79 1.77
N ALA A 289 -3.42 7.58 1.64
CA ALA A 289 -4.06 6.51 0.89
C ALA A 289 -5.25 5.95 1.68
N LYS A 290 -6.26 5.43 0.97
CA LYS A 290 -7.28 4.54 1.53
C LYS A 290 -6.77 3.10 1.55
N PRO A 291 -7.25 2.24 2.45
CA PRO A 291 -6.91 0.81 2.46
C PRO A 291 -7.12 0.11 1.11
N GLU A 292 -8.20 0.45 0.40
CA GLU A 292 -8.54 -0.16 -0.89
C GLU A 292 -7.54 0.22 -1.99
N GLU A 293 -6.82 1.34 -1.87
CA GLU A 293 -5.76 1.69 -2.81
C GLU A 293 -4.55 0.75 -2.69
N ILE A 294 -4.32 0.19 -1.49
CA ILE A 294 -3.34 -0.90 -1.31
C ILE A 294 -3.92 -2.21 -1.88
N GLY A 295 -5.21 -2.47 -1.62
CA GLY A 295 -5.94 -3.62 -2.18
C GLY A 295 -5.86 -3.69 -3.71
N ASN A 296 -6.01 -2.56 -4.41
CA ASN A 296 -5.89 -2.49 -5.87
C ASN A 296 -4.52 -2.93 -6.38
N ALA A 297 -3.44 -2.54 -5.69
CA ALA A 297 -2.09 -2.97 -6.05
C ALA A 297 -1.89 -4.47 -5.79
N VAL A 298 -2.43 -4.99 -4.69
CA VAL A 298 -2.42 -6.43 -4.38
C VAL A 298 -3.18 -7.23 -5.44
N ALA A 299 -4.39 -6.81 -5.79
CA ALA A 299 -5.18 -7.44 -6.85
C ALA A 299 -4.44 -7.46 -8.19
N PHE A 300 -3.77 -6.35 -8.55
CA PHE A 300 -2.94 -6.29 -9.76
C PHE A 300 -1.82 -7.33 -9.74
N VAL A 301 -1.00 -7.40 -8.68
CA VAL A 301 0.12 -8.35 -8.62
C VAL A 301 -0.31 -9.81 -8.48
N CYS A 302 -1.56 -10.06 -8.05
CA CYS A 302 -2.16 -11.39 -8.03
C CYS A 302 -2.80 -11.78 -9.37
N SER A 303 -3.07 -10.82 -10.25
CA SER A 303 -3.76 -11.04 -11.52
C SER A 303 -2.83 -11.63 -12.61
N PRO A 304 -3.40 -12.23 -13.68
CA PRO A 304 -2.64 -12.65 -14.86
C PRO A 304 -1.86 -11.50 -15.55
N LEU A 305 -2.25 -10.24 -15.34
CA LEU A 305 -1.55 -9.08 -15.88
C LEU A 305 -0.13 -8.93 -15.30
N ALA A 306 0.15 -9.58 -14.17
CA ALA A 306 1.42 -9.55 -13.46
C ALA A 306 2.22 -10.86 -13.56
N ASP A 307 1.92 -11.75 -14.52
CA ASP A 307 2.55 -13.08 -14.62
C ASP A 307 4.08 -13.06 -14.74
N TYR A 308 4.65 -11.96 -15.24
CA TYR A 308 6.11 -11.78 -15.34
C TYR A 308 6.71 -10.91 -14.21
N ILE A 309 5.90 -10.52 -13.23
CA ILE A 309 6.32 -9.73 -12.07
C ILE A 309 6.58 -10.68 -10.89
N ASN A 310 7.85 -10.83 -10.53
CA ASN A 310 8.28 -11.67 -9.43
C ASN A 310 9.46 -11.03 -8.69
N GLY A 311 9.39 -10.93 -7.36
CA GLY A 311 10.39 -10.29 -6.51
C GLY A 311 10.34 -8.76 -6.48
N ILE A 312 9.26 -8.13 -6.97
CA ILE A 312 9.15 -6.67 -6.99
C ILE A 312 8.97 -6.10 -5.57
N TYR A 313 9.46 -4.87 -5.39
CA TYR A 313 9.06 -3.98 -4.31
C TYR A 313 8.17 -2.90 -4.92
N LEU A 314 6.85 -3.06 -4.81
CA LEU A 314 5.86 -2.18 -5.43
C LEU A 314 5.43 -1.09 -4.44
N ASN A 315 5.89 0.12 -4.67
CA ASN A 315 5.54 1.31 -3.89
C ASN A 315 4.08 1.71 -4.14
N VAL A 316 3.31 1.87 -3.05
CA VAL A 316 1.97 2.46 -3.06
C VAL A 316 1.96 3.57 -2.02
N ASP A 317 2.66 4.66 -2.34
CA ASP A 317 3.14 5.62 -1.34
C ASP A 317 2.85 7.09 -1.65
N GLY A 318 2.11 7.36 -2.73
CA GLY A 318 1.79 8.72 -3.14
C GLY A 318 3.02 9.55 -3.55
N GLY A 319 4.12 8.90 -3.93
CA GLY A 319 5.39 9.54 -4.30
C GLY A 319 6.37 9.72 -3.15
N TRP A 320 6.11 9.16 -1.96
CA TRP A 320 6.97 9.32 -0.79
C TRP A 320 8.44 8.96 -1.04
N LEU A 321 8.71 7.91 -1.83
CA LEU A 321 10.07 7.46 -2.12
C LEU A 321 10.67 8.03 -3.43
N THR A 322 10.04 9.00 -4.08
CA THR A 322 10.54 9.57 -5.36
C THR A 322 11.63 10.65 -5.21
N GLU A 323 12.27 10.74 -4.04
CA GLU A 323 13.35 11.70 -3.77
C GLU A 323 14.73 11.26 -4.29
#